data_AF-A0A6M0FWW3-F1
#
_entry.id   AF-A0A6M0FWW3-F1
#
_cell.length_a   1.000
_cell.length_b   1.000
_cell.length_c   1.000
_cell.angle_alpha   90.00
_cell.angle_beta   90.00
_cell.angle_gamma   90.00
#
_symmetry.space_group_name_H-M   'P 1'
#
loop_
_entity.id
_entity.type
_entity.pdbx_description
1 polymer ?
#
loop_
_entity_poly.entity_id
_entity_poly.type
_entity_poly.pdbx_seq_one_letter_code
_entity_poly.pdbx_strand_id
1 'polypeptide(L)'
;MKFPTELQQNIEKWASIQGVSTEQFVWQAVFEKIDKLSQISADINTEEKSVSTNNMPEKPSMIYRKEGILVVDAEFPENLELNTFINDLREERIQDIMAL
;
A
#
# COMPACT_ATOMS: atom_id res chain seq x y z
N MET A 1 -18.41 15.99 18.38
CA MET A 1 -17.59 15.21 19.34
C MET A 1 -16.91 16.17 20.32
N LYS A 2 -16.59 15.75 21.55
CA LYS A 2 -15.83 16.59 22.51
C LYS A 2 -14.44 16.02 22.69
N PHE A 3 -13.42 16.75 22.24
CA PHE A 3 -12.02 16.40 22.43
C PHE A 3 -11.38 17.32 23.48
N PRO A 4 -10.30 16.89 24.13
CA PRO A 4 -9.46 17.81 24.91
C PRO A 4 -9.07 19.02 24.05
N THR A 5 -9.03 20.21 24.66
CA THR A 5 -8.87 21.49 23.94
C THR A 5 -7.67 21.52 22.99
N GLU A 6 -6.54 20.98 23.43
CA GLU A 6 -5.30 20.91 22.63
C GLU A 6 -5.45 19.99 21.40
N LEU A 7 -6.10 18.84 21.57
CA LEU A 7 -6.37 17.92 20.47
C LEU A 7 -7.36 18.54 19.48
N GLN A 8 -8.39 19.22 19.98
CA GLN A 8 -9.37 19.88 19.13
C GLN A 8 -8.73 20.97 18.25
N GLN A 9 -7.87 21.82 18.82
CA GLN A 9 -7.14 22.84 18.05
C GLN A 9 -6.25 22.22 16.97
N ASN A 10 -5.59 21.10 17.28
CA ASN A 10 -4.79 20.38 16.29
C ASN A 10 -5.64 19.79 15.18
N ILE A 11 -6.78 19.15 15.51
CA ILE A 11 -7.69 18.60 14.51
C ILE A 11 -8.20 19.70 13.59
N GLU A 12 -8.65 20.84 14.13
CA GLU A 12 -9.17 21.96 13.34
C GLU A 12 -8.10 22.55 12.42
N LYS A 13 -6.87 22.72 12.92
CA LYS A 13 -5.73 23.20 12.13
C LYS A 13 -5.46 22.28 10.94
N TRP A 14 -5.33 20.97 11.17
CA TRP A 14 -4.99 20.02 10.10
C TRP A 14 -6.16 19.79 9.14
N ALA A 15 -7.40 19.75 9.64
CA ALA A 15 -8.59 19.68 8.79
C ALA A 15 -8.67 20.90 7.86
N SER A 16 -8.40 22.10 8.37
CA SER A 16 -8.35 23.32 7.56
C SER A 16 -7.23 23.29 6.50
N ILE A 17 -6.05 22.78 6.82
CA ILE A 17 -4.94 22.64 5.87
C ILE A 17 -5.31 21.68 4.73
N GLN A 18 -6.06 20.63 5.04
CA GLN A 18 -6.49 19.60 4.08
C GLN A 18 -7.79 19.98 3.35
N GLY A 19 -8.44 21.09 3.72
CA GLY A 19 -9.69 21.53 3.09
C GLY A 19 -10.90 20.64 3.41
N VAL A 20 -10.86 19.89 4.51
CA VAL A 20 -11.92 18.97 4.95
C VAL A 20 -12.57 19.45 6.24
N SER A 21 -13.76 18.94 6.55
CA SER A 21 -14.39 19.23 7.84
C SER A 21 -13.66 18.50 8.98
N THR A 22 -13.73 19.05 10.19
CA THR A 22 -13.23 18.41 11.42
C THR A 22 -13.76 16.99 11.58
N GLU A 23 -15.03 16.76 11.22
CA GLU A 23 -15.65 15.44 11.29
C GLU A 23 -15.07 14.47 10.25
N GLN A 24 -14.90 14.92 8.99
CA GLN A 24 -14.28 14.11 7.94
C GLN A 24 -12.84 13.72 8.28
N PHE A 25 -12.07 14.66 8.82
CA PHE A 25 -10.72 14.41 9.29
C PHE A 25 -10.67 13.32 10.36
N VAL A 26 -11.57 13.39 11.35
CA VAL A 26 -11.65 12.38 12.41
C VAL A 26 -12.04 11.01 11.83
N TRP A 27 -13.03 10.97 10.94
CA TRP A 27 -13.43 9.72 10.28
C TRP A 27 -12.28 9.08 9.52
N GLN A 28 -11.55 9.86 8.72
CA GLN A 28 -10.41 9.37 7.97
C GLN A 28 -9.32 8.83 8.90
N ALA A 29 -8.98 9.58 9.97
CA ALA A 29 -7.98 9.15 10.93
C ALA A 29 -8.36 7.83 11.64
N VAL A 30 -9.65 7.65 11.96
CA VAL A 30 -10.16 6.40 12.56
C VAL A 30 -10.09 5.26 11.55
N PHE A 31 -10.52 5.46 10.30
CA PHE A 31 -10.44 4.45 9.24
C PHE A 31 -9.00 3.99 9.01
N GLU A 32 -8.07 4.93 8.87
CA GLU A 32 -6.65 4.61 8.68
C GLU A 32 -6.06 3.85 9.88
N LYS A 33 -6.48 4.18 11.10
CA LYS A 33 -6.03 3.47 12.30
C LYS A 33 -6.57 2.04 12.35
N ILE A 34 -7.84 1.84 12.00
CA ILE A 34 -8.48 0.52 11.95
C ILE A 34 -7.79 -0.34 10.88
N ASP A 35 -7.55 0.21 9.69
CA ASP A 35 -6.88 -0.50 8.59
C ASP A 35 -5.48 -0.97 8.99
N LYS A 36 -4.68 -0.07 9.60
CA LYS A 36 -3.34 -0.42 10.13
C LYS A 36 -3.40 -1.53 11.19
N LEU A 37 -4.36 -1.47 12.10
CA LEU A 37 -4.52 -2.51 13.14
C LEU A 37 -4.99 -3.83 12.56
N SER A 38 -5.85 -3.81 11.54
CA SER A 38 -6.32 -5.01 10.84
C SER A 38 -5.17 -5.73 10.15
N GLN A 39 -4.25 -4.99 9.52
CA GLN A 39 -3.05 -5.55 8.89
C GLN A 39 -2.13 -6.19 9.93
N ILE A 40 -1.89 -5.51 11.06
CA ILE A 40 -1.09 -6.06 12.17
C ILE A 40 -1.71 -7.36 12.73
N SER A 41 -3.05 -7.44 12.83
CA SER A 41 -3.72 -8.66 13.28
C SER A 41 -3.67 -9.82 12.28
N ALA A 42 -3.44 -9.55 10.99
CA ALA A 42 -3.17 -10.58 10.00
C ALA A 42 -1.76 -11.16 10.17
N ASP A 43 -0.78 -10.32 10.54
CA ASP A 43 0.60 -10.75 10.75
C ASP A 43 0.79 -11.53 12.07
N ILE A 44 0.09 -11.14 13.16
CA ILE A 44 0.22 -11.80 14.48
C ILE A 44 -0.34 -13.24 14.51
N ASN A 45 -1.25 -13.61 13.59
CA ASN A 45 -1.81 -14.96 13.53
C ASN A 45 -0.95 -15.96 12.74
N THR A 46 0.22 -15.57 12.23
CA THR A 46 1.09 -16.44 11.40
C THR A 46 2.27 -17.03 12.18
N GLU A 47 2.40 -16.80 13.49
CA GLU A 47 3.52 -17.34 14.29
C GLU A 47 3.24 -18.68 15.01
N GLU A 48 2.02 -19.25 14.91
CA GLU A 48 1.69 -20.52 15.59
C GLU A 48 1.24 -21.66 14.66
N LYS A 49 1.81 -21.83 13.46
CA LYS A 49 1.77 -23.15 12.80
C LYS A 49 2.78 -23.33 11.67
N SER A 50 3.96 -23.84 11.98
CA SER A 50 4.67 -24.72 11.03
C SER A 50 5.83 -25.47 11.70
N VAL A 51 5.51 -26.66 12.22
CA VAL A 51 6.50 -27.74 12.29
C VAL A 51 6.61 -28.35 10.89
N SER A 52 7.82 -28.27 10.33
CA SER A 52 8.43 -29.17 9.36
C SER A 52 7.66 -29.52 8.08
N THR A 53 8.03 -28.91 6.95
CA THR A 53 8.78 -29.59 5.87
C THR A 53 9.25 -28.55 4.86
N ASN A 54 10.47 -28.72 4.35
CA ASN A 54 11.11 -27.91 3.31
C ASN A 54 10.11 -27.44 2.24
N ASN A 55 9.93 -26.13 2.12
CA ASN A 55 9.71 -25.37 0.88
C ASN A 55 9.67 -23.88 1.26
N MET A 56 10.30 -23.06 0.41
CA MET A 56 10.42 -21.60 0.46
C MET A 56 9.21 -20.88 1.10
N PRO A 57 9.39 -19.89 1.98
CA PRO A 57 8.29 -18.99 2.31
C PRO A 57 8.08 -18.07 1.11
N GLU A 58 7.14 -18.42 0.22
CA GLU A 58 6.60 -17.49 -0.77
C GLU A 58 5.94 -16.35 -0.01
N LYS A 59 6.60 -15.20 0.03
CA LYS A 59 6.07 -13.98 0.64
C LYS A 59 4.75 -13.63 -0.08
N PRO A 60 3.60 -13.59 0.62
CA PRO A 60 2.33 -13.31 -0.03
C PRO A 60 2.39 -11.89 -0.59
N SER A 61 2.15 -11.75 -1.90
CA SER A 61 2.09 -10.44 -2.54
C SER A 61 1.05 -9.58 -1.84
N MET A 62 1.48 -8.45 -1.26
CA MET A 62 0.66 -7.63 -0.38
C MET A 62 -0.18 -6.69 -1.24
N ILE A 63 -1.48 -6.96 -1.37
CA ILE A 63 -2.40 -6.12 -2.14
C ILE A 63 -3.00 -5.08 -1.19
N TYR A 64 -2.81 -3.79 -1.45
CA TYR A 64 -3.36 -2.69 -0.65
C TYR A 64 -3.76 -1.48 -1.49
N ARG A 65 -4.54 -0.55 -0.92
CA ARG A 65 -4.88 0.72 -1.57
C ARG A 65 -4.05 1.87 -0.99
N LYS A 66 -3.42 2.66 -1.87
CA LYS A 66 -2.66 3.87 -1.49
C LYS A 66 -3.06 5.01 -2.41
N GLU A 67 -3.56 6.11 -1.85
CA GLU A 67 -3.94 7.32 -2.61
C GLU A 67 -4.95 7.06 -3.74
N GLY A 68 -5.88 6.10 -3.55
CA GLY A 68 -6.86 5.70 -4.55
C GLY A 68 -6.34 4.70 -5.60
N ILE A 69 -5.06 4.31 -5.54
CA ILE A 69 -4.42 3.35 -6.42
C ILE A 69 -4.39 1.98 -5.74
N LEU A 70 -4.78 0.93 -6.47
CA LEU A 70 -4.58 -0.45 -6.05
C LEU A 70 -3.11 -0.82 -6.28
N VAL A 71 -2.38 -1.03 -5.20
CA VAL A 71 -0.95 -1.39 -5.19
C VAL A 71 -0.84 -2.89 -4.90
N VAL A 72 -0.01 -3.58 -5.69
CA VAL A 72 0.38 -4.97 -5.45
C VAL A 72 1.86 -4.95 -5.13
N ASP A 73 2.20 -5.19 -3.88
CA ASP A 73 3.58 -5.33 -3.42
C ASP A 73 4.02 -6.77 -3.63
N ALA A 74 4.71 -7.01 -4.74
CA ALA A 74 5.24 -8.31 -5.11
C ALA A 74 6.76 -8.25 -5.07
N GLU A 75 7.38 -9.39 -4.79
CA GLU A 75 8.83 -9.50 -4.93
C GLU A 75 9.24 -9.27 -6.38
N PHE A 76 10.36 -8.59 -6.56
CA PHE A 76 10.94 -8.39 -7.86
C PHE A 76 11.32 -9.76 -8.43
N PRO A 77 10.91 -10.13 -9.66
CA PRO A 77 11.15 -11.48 -10.15
C PRO A 77 12.65 -11.73 -10.22
N GLU A 78 13.14 -12.79 -9.55
CA GLU A 78 14.57 -13.12 -9.49
C GLU A 78 15.19 -13.30 -10.89
N ASN A 79 14.35 -13.64 -11.87
CA ASN A 79 14.75 -13.94 -13.24
C ASN A 79 14.54 -12.75 -14.19
N LEU A 80 14.12 -11.58 -13.69
CA LEU A 80 13.90 -10.40 -14.53
C LEU A 80 15.24 -9.70 -14.80
N GLU A 81 15.83 -9.96 -15.97
CA GLU A 81 17.00 -9.22 -16.44
C GLU A 81 16.53 -7.85 -16.96
N LEU A 82 16.72 -6.81 -16.15
CA LEU A 82 16.14 -5.49 -16.39
C LEU A 82 16.60 -4.88 -17.73
N ASN A 83 17.84 -5.17 -18.18
CA ASN A 83 18.33 -4.64 -19.44
C ASN A 83 17.63 -5.29 -20.65
N THR A 84 17.43 -6.61 -20.62
CA THR A 84 16.65 -7.32 -21.63
C THR A 84 15.23 -6.78 -21.68
N PHE A 85 14.56 -6.66 -20.53
CA PHE A 85 13.21 -6.10 -20.47
C PHE A 85 13.12 -4.68 -21.04
N ILE A 86 14.09 -3.80 -20.71
CA ILE A 86 14.14 -2.44 -21.26
C ILE A 86 14.38 -2.46 -22.77
N ASN A 87 15.24 -3.35 -23.27
CA ASN A 87 15.52 -3.47 -24.69
C ASN A 87 14.29 -3.98 -25.46
N ASP A 88 13.58 -4.97 -24.92
CA ASP A 88 12.35 -5.51 -25.51
C ASP A 88 11.29 -4.42 -25.64
N LEU A 89 11.07 -3.59 -24.60
CA LEU A 89 10.13 -2.47 -24.65
C LEU A 89 10.54 -1.38 -25.66
N ARG A 90 11.85 -1.15 -25.83
CA ARG A 90 12.34 -0.20 -26.84
C ARG A 90 12.11 -0.71 -28.24
N GLU A 91 12.37 -1.99 -28.47
CA GLU A 91 12.17 -2.65 -29.75
C GLU A 91 10.68 -2.67 -30.12
N GLU A 92 9.80 -3.01 -29.17
CA GLU A 92 8.34 -2.94 -29.32
C GLU A 92 7.89 -1.53 -29.74
N ARG A 93 8.36 -0.49 -29.04
CA ARG A 93 8.05 0.91 -29.40
C ARG A 93 8.54 1.29 -30.79
N ILE A 94 9.71 0.80 -31.18
CA ILE A 94 10.29 1.06 -32.51
C ILE A 94 9.46 0.36 -33.60
N GLN A 95 9.00 -0.87 -33.34
CA GLN A 95 8.10 -1.60 -34.25
C GLN A 95 6.75 -0.90 -34.39
N ASP A 96 6.15 -0.44 -33.29
CA ASP A 96 4.90 0.32 -33.32
C ASP A 96 5.02 1.62 -34.14
N ILE A 97 6.16 2.31 -34.05
CA ILE A 97 6.43 3.51 -34.86
C ILE A 97 6.62 3.15 -36.35
N MET A 98 7.24 2.00 -36.66
CA MET A 98 7.45 1.57 -38.04
C MET A 98 6.21 0.92 -38.69
N ALA A 99 5.24 0.48 -37.89
CA ALA A 99 3.97 -0.06 -38.36
C ALA A 99 2.91 1.01 -38.65
N LEU A 100 3.20 2.29 -38.39
CA LEU A 100 2.35 3.46 -38.62
C LEU A 100 2.79 4.25 -39.86
#